data_AF-A0A6M8BFU8-F1
#
_entry.id   AF-A0A6M8BFU8-F1
#
_cell.length_a   1.000
_cell.length_b   1.000
_cell.length_c   1.000
_cell.angle_alpha   90.00
_cell.angle_beta   90.00
_cell.angle_gamma   90.00
#
_symmetry.space_group_name_H-M   'P 1'
#
loop_
_entity.id
_entity.type
_entity.pdbx_description
1 polymer ?
#
loop_
_entity_poly.entity_id
_entity_poly.type
_entity_poly.pdbx_seq_one_letter_code
_entity_poly.pdbx_strand_id
1 'polypeptide(L)'
;MKPVTVVLRGKQIAIGLLISTVLPLAACSAEFQRRLAPDPALINGPGQESGLASPPASPEATPSPNAPESPGAIAPPASPSESPATSPSPRPAANWRPGQPSATTSSPGTLRTAPQRFTDLAQAPADLQPYITDLAELGVLQITPAASEFKPGQPITRREFARWLMAANNEIFANQPANKIRPASPSETPAFQDVPSSDPDFAAIQGLASAGLVPSPLSGNSTIVTFRPDAPLTREDLILWKTPLDLRRSLPNATLEAVQQTWGFQDAASIDPRAQRAVLADFQNADLSNIRRAFGYTTLFQPKKPVTRAEAAAVLWFFGTQGNGLSAREAGQQATEPTSSQTAEQVGGQ
;
A
#
# COMPACT_ATOMS: atom_id res chain seq x y z
N MET A 1 32.50 44.73 18.82
CA MET A 1 32.89 43.62 17.94
C MET A 1 33.05 44.16 16.53
N LYS A 2 34.23 44.02 15.93
CA LYS A 2 34.55 44.52 14.59
C LYS A 2 33.96 43.58 13.53
N PRO A 3 33.30 44.07 12.47
CA PRO A 3 32.95 43.22 11.35
C PRO A 3 34.17 43.00 10.45
N VAL A 4 34.46 41.73 10.17
CA VAL A 4 35.49 41.30 9.21
C VAL A 4 34.88 41.34 7.82
N THR A 5 35.47 42.15 6.94
CA THR A 5 35.14 42.26 5.52
C THR A 5 35.94 41.24 4.73
N VAL A 6 35.26 40.33 4.03
CA VAL A 6 35.88 39.49 3.00
C VAL A 6 35.49 40.06 1.64
N VAL A 7 36.48 40.56 0.91
CA VAL A 7 36.36 41.08 -0.45
C VAL A 7 36.56 39.93 -1.44
N LEU A 8 35.51 39.60 -2.20
CA LEU A 8 35.62 38.76 -3.39
C LEU A 8 35.32 39.60 -4.63
N ARG A 9 36.32 39.69 -5.50
CA ARG A 9 36.31 40.38 -6.79
C ARG A 9 35.20 39.86 -7.70
N GLY A 10 34.50 40.80 -8.33
CA GLY A 10 34.17 40.68 -9.75
C GLY A 10 32.74 40.25 -10.10
N LYS A 11 31.77 41.16 -9.94
CA LYS A 11 30.82 41.59 -10.98
C LYS A 11 29.81 42.56 -10.38
N GLN A 12 29.82 43.80 -10.87
CA GLN A 12 28.71 44.73 -10.64
C GLN A 12 27.52 44.26 -11.47
N ILE A 13 26.37 44.09 -10.83
CA ILE A 13 25.07 44.18 -11.48
C ILE A 13 24.21 45.09 -10.59
N ALA A 14 23.80 46.21 -11.18
CA ALA A 14 23.03 47.25 -10.53
C ALA A 14 21.64 46.73 -10.12
N ILE A 15 21.30 46.84 -8.84
CA ILE A 15 19.93 46.61 -8.35
C ILE A 15 19.25 47.98 -8.29
N GLY A 16 18.46 48.27 -9.32
CA GLY A 16 17.54 49.40 -9.35
C GLY A 16 16.38 49.15 -8.39
N LEU A 17 16.26 50.01 -7.39
CA LEU A 17 15.17 50.06 -6.42
C LEU A 17 13.91 50.61 -7.11
N LEU A 18 13.00 49.73 -7.53
CA LEU A 18 11.67 50.11 -8.03
C LEU A 18 10.69 50.18 -6.86
N ILE A 19 10.47 51.39 -6.36
CA ILE A 19 9.43 51.73 -5.39
C ILE A 19 8.10 51.70 -6.16
N SER A 20 7.36 50.58 -6.06
CA SER A 20 6.01 50.46 -6.62
C SER A 20 5.00 51.02 -5.62
N THR A 21 4.50 52.23 -5.90
CA THR A 21 3.40 52.88 -5.22
C THR A 21 2.10 52.09 -5.40
N VAL A 22 1.49 51.66 -4.29
CA VAL A 22 0.14 51.09 -4.27
C VAL A 22 -0.87 52.23 -4.16
N LEU A 23 -1.61 52.49 -5.24
CA LEU A 23 -2.86 53.27 -5.20
C LEU A 23 -4.03 52.32 -4.94
N PRO A 24 -4.99 52.64 -4.04
CA PRO A 24 -6.23 51.90 -3.95
C PRO A 24 -7.25 52.39 -4.98
N LEU A 25 -7.62 51.53 -5.94
CA LEU A 25 -8.84 51.72 -6.73
C LEU A 25 -10.02 51.19 -5.93
N ALA A 26 -10.83 52.11 -5.40
CA ALA A 26 -12.19 51.85 -4.99
C ALA A 26 -13.11 52.14 -6.19
N ALA A 27 -13.82 51.14 -6.72
CA ALA A 27 -15.15 51.27 -7.33
C ALA A 27 -15.64 49.92 -7.87
N CYS A 28 -16.96 49.76 -7.85
CA CYS A 28 -17.78 48.75 -8.52
C CYS A 28 -17.86 47.36 -7.86
N SER A 29 -18.78 47.21 -6.89
CA SER A 29 -19.60 46.00 -6.72
C SER A 29 -20.77 46.27 -5.75
N ALA A 30 -21.72 47.13 -6.16
CA ALA A 30 -22.96 47.36 -5.40
C ALA A 30 -24.21 46.80 -6.11
N GLU A 31 -24.07 46.18 -7.29
CA GLU A 31 -25.24 45.86 -8.13
C GLU A 31 -25.46 44.37 -8.42
N PHE A 32 -24.61 43.49 -7.88
CA PHE A 32 -24.76 42.03 -8.08
C PHE A 32 -25.39 41.28 -6.89
N GLN A 33 -25.49 41.89 -5.71
CA GLN A 33 -26.12 41.27 -4.53
C GLN A 33 -27.63 41.51 -4.41
N ARG A 34 -28.29 42.11 -5.42
CA ARG A 34 -29.74 42.38 -5.40
C ARG A 34 -30.60 41.33 -6.11
N ARG A 35 -30.05 40.15 -6.48
CA ARG A 35 -30.76 39.11 -7.25
C ARG A 35 -30.79 37.70 -6.64
N LEU A 36 -30.59 37.55 -5.33
CA LEU A 36 -30.74 36.24 -4.65
C LEU A 36 -31.39 36.38 -3.25
N ALA A 37 -32.53 37.07 -3.15
CA ALA A 37 -33.39 36.96 -1.99
C ALA A 37 -34.55 35.99 -2.30
N PRO A 38 -34.80 34.95 -1.47
CA PRO A 38 -35.96 34.08 -1.61
C PRO A 38 -37.26 34.84 -1.26
N ASP A 39 -38.33 34.54 -2.02
CA ASP A 39 -39.64 35.19 -1.97
C ASP A 39 -40.40 34.87 -0.66
N PRO A 40 -40.82 35.87 0.14
CA PRO A 40 -41.44 35.66 1.47
C PRO A 40 -42.95 35.35 1.45
N ALA A 41 -43.53 34.90 0.33
CA ALA A 41 -44.99 34.79 0.15
C ALA A 41 -45.63 33.39 0.31
N LEU A 42 -45.05 32.46 1.09
CA LEU A 42 -45.72 31.16 1.39
C LEU A 42 -45.66 30.77 2.88
N ILE A 43 -46.11 31.67 3.76
CA ILE A 43 -46.35 31.35 5.17
C ILE A 43 -47.71 31.95 5.61
N ASN A 44 -48.59 31.08 6.14
CA ASN A 44 -49.94 31.27 6.74
C ASN A 44 -51.13 31.12 5.76
N GLY A 45 -52.16 30.26 5.91
CA GLY A 45 -52.67 29.28 6.90
C GLY A 45 -53.98 28.66 6.29
N PRO A 46 -54.99 28.10 7.01
CA PRO A 46 -55.10 27.55 8.37
C PRO A 46 -55.56 26.05 8.39
N GLY A 47 -55.67 25.45 9.58
CA GLY A 47 -56.02 24.04 9.78
C GLY A 47 -57.52 23.69 9.81
N GLN A 48 -57.81 22.39 9.80
CA GLN A 48 -59.05 21.80 10.29
C GLN A 48 -58.83 20.36 10.77
N GLU A 49 -59.18 20.11 12.04
CA GLU A 49 -59.32 18.82 12.70
C GLU A 49 -60.45 17.97 12.11
N SER A 50 -60.28 16.65 12.10
CA SER A 50 -61.35 15.68 12.36
C SER A 50 -60.72 14.36 12.81
N GLY A 51 -60.91 14.02 14.08
CA GLY A 51 -60.59 12.70 14.62
C GLY A 51 -61.71 11.70 14.37
N LEU A 52 -61.38 10.40 14.37
CA LEU A 52 -62.01 9.34 15.19
C LEU A 52 -61.52 7.93 14.81
N ALA A 53 -61.27 7.15 15.87
CA ALA A 53 -61.42 5.71 16.03
C ALA A 53 -60.33 4.71 15.56
N SER A 54 -59.78 4.00 16.55
CA SER A 54 -59.32 2.58 16.51
C SER A 54 -60.41 1.71 17.17
N PRO A 55 -60.30 0.35 17.29
CA PRO A 55 -59.72 -0.73 16.46
C PRO A 55 -60.81 -1.81 16.14
N PRO A 56 -60.50 -3.09 15.78
CA PRO A 56 -60.23 -4.11 16.81
C PRO A 56 -59.17 -5.17 16.43
N ALA A 57 -58.91 -6.06 17.39
CA ALA A 57 -57.87 -7.10 17.46
C ALA A 57 -58.35 -8.52 17.06
N SER A 58 -57.36 -9.38 16.72
CA SER A 58 -57.24 -10.84 16.98
C SER A 58 -58.16 -11.84 16.24
N PRO A 59 -57.77 -13.14 16.00
CA PRO A 59 -57.12 -14.03 16.98
C PRO A 59 -55.98 -15.00 16.52
N GLU A 60 -55.03 -15.19 17.43
CA GLU A 60 -54.63 -16.44 18.16
C GLU A 60 -54.39 -17.82 17.49
N ALA A 61 -53.42 -18.53 18.12
CA ALA A 61 -53.10 -19.98 18.14
C ALA A 61 -52.16 -20.52 17.04
N THR A 62 -51.09 -21.31 17.28
CA THR A 62 -50.52 -21.99 18.46
C THR A 62 -49.10 -22.48 18.11
N PRO A 63 -48.24 -22.83 19.09
CA PRO A 63 -46.86 -23.25 18.87
C PRO A 63 -46.72 -24.77 18.73
N SER A 64 -45.61 -25.24 18.14
CA SER A 64 -45.15 -26.60 18.42
C SER A 64 -43.63 -26.75 18.45
N PRO A 65 -43.12 -27.63 19.35
CA PRO A 65 -41.73 -27.73 19.75
C PRO A 65 -41.03 -28.92 19.07
N ASN A 66 -39.70 -28.97 19.11
CA ASN A 66 -38.95 -30.21 19.36
C ASN A 66 -37.46 -29.93 19.48
N ALA A 67 -36.99 -29.87 20.73
CA ALA A 67 -35.69 -30.39 21.12
C ALA A 67 -35.92 -31.77 21.76
N PRO A 68 -34.99 -32.73 21.62
CA PRO A 68 -34.86 -33.78 22.60
C PRO A 68 -33.66 -33.50 23.52
N GLU A 69 -33.94 -33.21 24.79
CA GLU A 69 -33.12 -33.70 25.92
C GLU A 69 -33.53 -35.16 26.17
N SER A 70 -32.61 -36.07 26.51
CA SER A 70 -32.27 -36.46 27.90
C SER A 70 -31.40 -37.74 27.84
N PRO A 71 -30.84 -38.30 28.95
CA PRO A 71 -30.27 -37.70 30.16
C PRO A 71 -28.92 -38.35 30.58
N GLY A 72 -28.21 -37.74 31.55
CA GLY A 72 -27.26 -38.47 32.42
C GLY A 72 -28.01 -39.48 33.32
N ALA A 73 -27.43 -40.44 34.02
CA ALA A 73 -26.08 -40.69 34.51
C ALA A 73 -25.99 -42.20 34.89
N ILE A 74 -24.82 -42.67 35.33
CA ILE A 74 -24.55 -43.69 36.39
C ILE A 74 -23.22 -44.41 36.06
N ALA A 75 -22.27 -44.34 36.99
CA ALA A 75 -21.06 -45.18 37.09
C ALA A 75 -21.25 -46.26 38.18
N PRO A 76 -20.23 -47.07 38.54
CA PRO A 76 -19.60 -48.24 37.87
C PRO A 76 -19.98 -49.55 38.64
N PRO A 77 -19.34 -50.76 38.50
CA PRO A 77 -17.96 -51.04 39.02
C PRO A 77 -17.15 -52.17 38.32
N ALA A 78 -15.90 -52.33 38.82
CA ALA A 78 -15.11 -53.57 39.02
C ALA A 78 -14.09 -54.06 37.95
N SER A 79 -12.81 -53.86 38.28
CA SER A 79 -11.65 -54.72 37.95
C SER A 79 -11.67 -56.03 38.79
N PRO A 80 -10.83 -57.06 38.54
CA PRO A 80 -9.38 -57.01 38.86
C PRO A 80 -8.44 -57.85 37.94
N SER A 81 -7.16 -57.46 37.86
CA SER A 81 -6.04 -58.35 38.24
C SER A 81 -4.65 -57.68 38.10
N GLU A 82 -3.87 -57.91 39.16
CA GLU A 82 -2.52 -57.49 39.58
C GLU A 82 -1.37 -57.94 38.64
N SER A 83 -0.38 -57.08 38.32
CA SER A 83 1.01 -56.93 38.88
C SER A 83 2.02 -58.04 38.50
N PRO A 84 3.37 -57.85 38.59
CA PRO A 84 4.13 -56.70 39.10
C PRO A 84 5.30 -56.20 38.20
N ALA A 85 5.87 -55.07 38.64
CA ALA A 85 7.04 -54.35 38.15
C ALA A 85 8.38 -55.12 38.25
N THR A 86 9.38 -54.69 37.48
CA THR A 86 10.76 -54.47 37.96
C THR A 86 11.53 -53.56 36.99
N SER A 87 12.13 -52.50 37.56
CA SER A 87 13.22 -51.74 36.96
C SER A 87 14.55 -52.45 37.29
N PRO A 88 15.56 -52.43 36.40
CA PRO A 88 16.81 -51.81 36.83
C PRO A 88 17.58 -51.06 35.73
N SER A 89 18.36 -50.07 36.16
CA SER A 89 19.55 -49.51 35.48
C SER A 89 20.71 -49.56 36.49
N PRO A 90 22.00 -49.37 36.11
CA PRO A 90 22.63 -49.36 34.78
C PRO A 90 23.91 -50.24 34.71
N ARG A 91 24.46 -50.46 33.50
CA ARG A 91 25.89 -50.81 33.31
C ARG A 91 26.46 -50.14 32.06
N PRO A 92 27.74 -49.74 32.04
CA PRO A 92 28.31 -48.84 31.04
C PRO A 92 29.05 -49.62 29.94
N ALA A 93 28.89 -49.21 28.69
CA ALA A 93 29.92 -49.29 27.66
C ALA A 93 29.44 -48.59 26.39
N ALA A 94 30.27 -47.69 25.88
CA ALA A 94 30.77 -47.67 24.49
C ALA A 94 30.91 -46.23 24.00
N ASN A 95 32.18 -45.85 23.80
CA ASN A 95 32.63 -44.65 23.14
C ASN A 95 31.90 -44.43 21.81
N TRP A 96 31.10 -43.37 21.73
CA TRP A 96 30.68 -42.78 20.47
C TRP A 96 31.41 -41.45 20.29
N ARG A 97 32.35 -41.44 19.33
CA ARG A 97 32.94 -40.21 18.79
C ARG A 97 31.81 -39.37 18.17
N PRO A 98 31.72 -38.06 18.43
CA PRO A 98 30.90 -37.18 17.61
C PRO A 98 31.55 -37.08 16.23
N GLY A 99 30.85 -37.59 15.21
CA GLY A 99 31.10 -37.20 13.83
C GLY A 99 30.84 -35.71 13.71
N GLN A 100 31.86 -34.98 13.29
CA GLN A 100 31.83 -33.57 12.93
C GLN A 100 30.68 -33.32 11.94
N PRO A 101 29.66 -32.51 12.26
CA PRO A 101 28.77 -32.02 11.23
C PRO A 101 29.58 -31.07 10.36
N SER A 102 29.75 -31.40 9.09
CA SER A 102 30.16 -30.43 8.08
C SER A 102 29.17 -29.27 8.13
N ALA A 103 29.59 -28.17 8.76
CA ALA A 103 28.87 -26.92 8.71
C ALA A 103 28.96 -26.36 7.29
N THR A 104 28.07 -26.81 6.41
CA THR A 104 27.63 -25.97 5.30
C THR A 104 26.77 -24.88 5.93
N THR A 105 27.42 -23.81 6.37
CA THR A 105 26.80 -22.54 6.72
C THR A 105 26.18 -21.97 5.44
N SER A 106 24.98 -22.41 5.10
CA SER A 106 24.09 -21.62 4.24
C SER A 106 23.53 -20.50 5.10
N SER A 107 24.34 -19.47 5.32
CA SER A 107 23.81 -18.16 5.69
C SER A 107 22.81 -17.75 4.61
N PRO A 108 21.57 -17.35 4.95
CA PRO A 108 20.72 -16.66 3.99
C PRO A 108 21.33 -15.27 3.78
N GLY A 109 22.39 -15.21 2.97
CA GLY A 109 22.84 -13.98 2.37
C GLY A 109 21.69 -13.49 1.50
N THR A 110 21.21 -12.29 1.79
CA THR A 110 20.28 -11.57 0.93
C THR A 110 20.95 -11.45 -0.43
N LEU A 111 20.63 -12.36 -1.35
CA LEU A 111 21.12 -12.32 -2.71
C LEU A 111 20.52 -11.07 -3.33
N ARG A 112 21.26 -9.97 -3.29
CA ARG A 112 20.96 -8.79 -4.10
C ARG A 112 21.01 -9.28 -5.55
N THR A 113 19.84 -9.47 -6.14
CA THR A 113 19.71 -9.88 -7.54
C THR A 113 20.50 -8.90 -8.39
N ALA A 114 21.36 -9.42 -9.27
CA ALA A 114 22.19 -8.59 -10.15
C ALA A 114 21.30 -7.65 -10.99
N PRO A 115 21.77 -6.43 -11.29
CA PRO A 115 21.02 -5.47 -12.09
C PRO A 115 20.62 -6.10 -13.43
N GLN A 116 19.34 -6.04 -13.75
CA GLN A 116 18.77 -6.71 -14.92
C GLN A 116 18.79 -5.78 -16.14
N ARG A 117 19.05 -6.35 -17.33
CA ARG A 117 18.92 -5.65 -18.61
C ARG A 117 17.94 -6.38 -19.51
N PHE A 118 17.06 -5.64 -20.15
CA PHE A 118 15.98 -6.17 -20.98
C PHE A 118 16.20 -5.83 -22.46
N THR A 119 15.95 -6.80 -23.34
CA THR A 119 16.17 -6.65 -24.80
C THR A 119 15.05 -5.90 -25.51
N ASP A 120 13.89 -5.78 -24.87
CA ASP A 120 12.62 -5.29 -25.43
C ASP A 120 12.14 -3.98 -24.80
N LEU A 121 13.00 -3.29 -24.04
CA LEU A 121 12.64 -2.05 -23.33
C LEU A 121 12.09 -0.97 -24.28
N ALA A 122 12.56 -0.93 -25.53
CA ALA A 122 12.09 -0.01 -26.56
C ALA A 122 10.60 -0.18 -26.93
N GLN A 123 9.96 -1.29 -26.54
CA GLN A 123 8.51 -1.49 -26.72
C GLN A 123 7.67 -0.72 -25.68
N ALA A 124 8.27 -0.22 -24.60
CA ALA A 124 7.59 0.66 -23.65
C ALA A 124 7.49 2.09 -24.20
N PRO A 125 6.44 2.87 -23.83
CA PRO A 125 6.42 4.30 -24.08
C PRO A 125 7.71 4.96 -23.57
N ALA A 126 8.28 5.88 -24.35
CA ALA A 126 9.60 6.46 -24.10
C ALA A 126 9.73 7.04 -22.69
N ASP A 127 8.70 7.74 -22.22
CA ASP A 127 8.68 8.38 -20.90
C ASP A 127 8.68 7.39 -19.73
N LEU A 128 8.30 6.11 -19.97
CA LEU A 128 8.28 5.07 -18.93
C LEU A 128 9.57 4.24 -18.88
N GLN A 129 10.41 4.29 -19.93
CA GLN A 129 11.65 3.50 -20.01
C GLN A 129 12.66 3.81 -18.89
N PRO A 130 12.87 5.07 -18.47
CA PRO A 130 13.77 5.36 -17.35
C PRO A 130 13.33 4.69 -16.05
N TYR A 131 12.02 4.65 -15.77
CA TYR A 131 11.49 4.03 -14.55
C TYR A 131 11.77 2.52 -14.48
N ILE A 132 11.61 1.84 -15.62
CA ILE A 132 11.93 0.41 -15.73
C ILE A 132 13.43 0.19 -15.52
N THR A 133 14.27 1.05 -16.12
CA THR A 133 15.73 0.95 -16.00
C THR A 133 16.19 1.10 -14.55
N ASP A 134 15.76 2.15 -13.86
CA ASP A 134 16.14 2.41 -12.48
C ASP A 134 15.70 1.28 -11.53
N LEU A 135 14.49 0.73 -11.73
CA LEU A 135 13.99 -0.39 -10.93
C LEU A 135 14.72 -1.71 -11.26
N ALA A 136 15.12 -1.92 -12.52
CA ALA A 136 15.92 -3.07 -12.92
C ALA A 136 17.32 -3.03 -12.30
N GLU A 137 17.92 -1.84 -12.23
CA GLU A 137 19.20 -1.60 -11.55
C GLU A 137 19.10 -1.81 -10.04
N LEU A 138 17.95 -1.47 -9.45
CA LEU A 138 17.65 -1.75 -8.04
C LEU A 138 17.36 -3.24 -7.76
N GLY A 139 17.18 -4.06 -8.81
CA GLY A 139 16.96 -5.51 -8.68
C GLY A 139 15.54 -5.90 -8.23
N VAL A 140 14.56 -4.99 -8.35
CA VAL A 140 13.19 -5.19 -7.82
C VAL A 140 12.25 -5.85 -8.82
N LEU A 141 12.54 -5.74 -10.12
CA LEU A 141 11.73 -6.27 -11.21
C LEU A 141 12.02 -7.76 -11.38
N GLN A 142 11.74 -8.58 -10.35
CA GLN A 142 12.08 -10.01 -10.27
C GLN A 142 11.39 -10.86 -11.35
N ILE A 143 11.80 -10.67 -12.60
CA ILE A 143 11.46 -11.46 -13.76
C ILE A 143 12.35 -12.69 -13.73
N THR A 144 11.78 -13.83 -14.11
CA THR A 144 12.47 -15.12 -14.10
C THR A 144 13.85 -15.00 -14.74
N PRO A 145 14.94 -15.45 -14.09
CA PRO A 145 16.32 -15.23 -14.55
C PRO A 145 16.61 -15.72 -15.98
N ALA A 146 15.82 -16.64 -16.52
CA ALA A 146 15.92 -17.14 -17.88
C ALA A 146 15.30 -16.21 -18.95
N ALA A 147 14.51 -15.21 -18.54
CA ALA A 147 13.86 -14.29 -19.47
C ALA A 147 14.75 -13.06 -19.71
N SER A 148 15.11 -12.85 -20.97
CA SER A 148 15.78 -11.62 -21.44
C SER A 148 14.79 -10.49 -21.74
N GLU A 149 13.49 -10.77 -21.71
CA GLU A 149 12.41 -9.86 -22.07
C GLU A 149 11.63 -9.38 -20.83
N PHE A 150 11.38 -8.07 -20.76
CA PHE A 150 10.54 -7.41 -19.76
C PHE A 150 9.04 -7.55 -20.07
N LYS A 151 8.68 -7.53 -21.35
CA LYS A 151 7.32 -7.50 -21.90
C LYS A 151 6.52 -6.29 -21.39
N PRO A 152 6.93 -5.06 -21.72
CA PRO A 152 6.38 -3.84 -21.11
C PRO A 152 4.87 -3.67 -21.30
N GLY A 153 4.31 -4.12 -22.43
CA GLY A 153 2.87 -4.05 -22.72
C GLY A 153 2.03 -5.19 -22.15
N GLN A 154 2.65 -6.20 -21.52
CA GLN A 154 1.91 -7.31 -20.92
C GLN A 154 1.16 -6.84 -19.67
N PRO A 155 -0.12 -7.22 -19.47
CA PRO A 155 -0.80 -7.01 -18.20
C PRO A 155 -0.03 -7.68 -17.04
N ILE A 156 0.21 -6.93 -15.97
CA ILE A 156 0.81 -7.48 -14.74
C ILE A 156 -0.24 -8.24 -13.95
N THR A 157 0.12 -9.41 -13.41
CA THR A 157 -0.75 -10.13 -12.48
C THR A 157 -0.71 -9.51 -11.09
N ARG A 158 -1.72 -9.82 -10.29
CA ARG A 158 -1.80 -9.37 -8.89
C ARG A 158 -0.63 -9.87 -8.05
N ARG A 159 -0.20 -11.12 -8.23
CA ARG A 159 0.97 -11.68 -7.52
C ARG A 159 2.28 -10.99 -7.91
N GLU A 160 2.48 -10.73 -9.19
CA GLU A 160 3.68 -10.06 -9.69
C GLU A 160 3.78 -8.66 -9.12
N PHE A 161 2.68 -7.90 -9.15
CA PHE A 161 2.66 -6.56 -8.56
C PHE A 161 2.85 -6.59 -7.05
N ALA A 162 2.26 -7.55 -6.32
CA ALA A 162 2.47 -7.68 -4.88
C ALA A 162 3.95 -7.90 -4.53
N ARG A 163 4.64 -8.80 -5.26
CA ARG A 163 6.09 -8.98 -5.12
C ARG A 163 6.86 -7.70 -5.41
N TRP A 164 6.59 -7.06 -6.55
CA TRP A 164 7.31 -5.84 -6.94
C TRP A 164 7.04 -4.69 -5.97
N LEU A 165 5.82 -4.54 -5.46
CA LEU A 165 5.43 -3.51 -4.50
C LEU A 165 6.21 -3.65 -3.19
N MET A 166 6.25 -4.86 -2.62
CA MET A 166 7.01 -5.12 -1.40
C MET A 166 8.52 -4.94 -1.64
N ALA A 167 9.05 -5.53 -2.72
CA ALA A 167 10.47 -5.45 -3.04
C ALA A 167 10.91 -4.00 -3.27
N ALA A 168 10.20 -3.25 -4.11
CA ALA A 168 10.52 -1.85 -4.39
C ALA A 168 10.46 -0.98 -3.12
N ASN A 169 9.42 -1.11 -2.31
CA ASN A 169 9.35 -0.40 -1.04
C ASN A 169 10.57 -0.73 -0.14
N ASN A 170 10.88 -2.00 0.01
CA ASN A 170 11.92 -2.43 0.95
C ASN A 170 13.34 -2.10 0.50
N GLU A 171 13.60 -2.11 -0.81
CA GLU A 171 14.87 -1.68 -1.39
C GLU A 171 15.02 -0.16 -1.37
N ILE A 172 13.97 0.59 -1.74
CA ILE A 172 14.00 2.06 -1.68
C ILE A 172 14.23 2.53 -0.24
N PHE A 173 13.58 1.90 0.73
CA PHE A 173 13.75 2.19 2.15
C PHE A 173 14.74 1.23 2.85
N ALA A 174 15.77 0.75 2.14
CA ALA A 174 16.75 -0.20 2.68
C ALA A 174 17.35 0.26 4.02
N ASN A 175 17.60 1.57 4.16
CA ASN A 175 18.20 2.21 5.33
C ASN A 175 17.17 2.80 6.31
N GLN A 176 15.87 2.57 6.09
CA GLN A 176 14.80 3.10 6.93
C GLN A 176 13.87 1.96 7.38
N PRO A 177 14.24 1.19 8.42
CA PRO A 177 13.50 -0.01 8.84
C PRO A 177 12.03 0.22 9.18
N ALA A 178 11.68 1.42 9.68
CA ALA A 178 10.30 1.81 9.99
C ALA A 178 9.40 1.89 8.74
N ASN A 179 9.99 2.06 7.55
CA ASN A 179 9.28 2.16 6.28
C ASN A 179 9.23 0.82 5.52
N LYS A 180 9.90 -0.22 6.02
CA LYS A 180 9.88 -1.57 5.41
C LYS A 180 8.61 -2.33 5.76
N ILE A 181 8.11 -3.09 4.80
CA ILE A 181 7.03 -4.05 4.97
C ILE A 181 7.66 -5.39 5.33
N ARG A 182 7.13 -6.07 6.34
CA ARG A 182 7.65 -7.38 6.76
C ARG A 182 7.10 -8.48 5.85
N PRO A 183 7.95 -9.36 5.30
CA PRO A 183 7.48 -10.58 4.66
C PRO A 183 6.84 -11.48 5.70
N ALA A 184 5.82 -12.25 5.31
CA ALA A 184 5.20 -13.21 6.20
C ALA A 184 6.09 -14.43 6.45
N SER A 185 6.03 -14.97 7.66
CA SER A 185 6.60 -16.27 7.99
C SER A 185 5.79 -17.40 7.34
N PRO A 186 6.41 -18.48 6.83
CA PRO A 186 5.69 -19.66 6.32
C PRO A 186 4.76 -20.34 7.35
N SER A 187 4.93 -20.02 8.64
CA SER A 187 4.09 -20.53 9.73
C SER A 187 2.85 -19.67 10.01
N GLU A 188 2.70 -18.51 9.36
CA GLU A 188 1.51 -17.66 9.51
C GLU A 188 0.27 -18.33 8.89
N THR A 189 -0.89 -18.11 9.51
CA THR A 189 -2.17 -18.55 8.95
C THR A 189 -2.47 -17.74 7.67
N PRO A 190 -2.70 -18.40 6.51
CA PRO A 190 -3.05 -17.71 5.28
C PRO A 190 -4.32 -16.85 5.41
N ALA A 191 -4.26 -15.60 4.96
CA ALA A 191 -5.40 -14.70 4.88
C ALA A 191 -6.34 -15.02 3.71
N PHE A 192 -5.83 -15.72 2.69
CA PHE A 192 -6.55 -16.06 1.46
C PHE A 192 -6.56 -17.57 1.25
N GLN A 193 -7.69 -18.11 0.79
CA GLN A 193 -7.87 -19.54 0.56
C GLN A 193 -7.07 -20.06 -0.65
N ASP A 194 -6.77 -19.20 -1.60
CA ASP A 194 -6.09 -19.48 -2.86
C ASP A 194 -4.59 -19.11 -2.85
N VAL A 195 -4.04 -18.77 -1.69
CA VAL A 195 -2.61 -18.50 -1.49
C VAL A 195 -2.12 -19.24 -0.24
N PRO A 196 -1.87 -20.56 -0.33
CA PRO A 196 -1.36 -21.34 0.81
C PRO A 196 0.08 -20.93 1.16
N SER A 197 0.57 -21.32 2.35
CA SER A 197 1.93 -21.01 2.80
C SER A 197 3.04 -21.61 1.93
N SER A 198 2.71 -22.58 1.07
CA SER A 198 3.61 -23.17 0.06
C SER A 198 3.68 -22.36 -1.24
N ASP A 199 2.84 -21.34 -1.43
CA ASP A 199 2.90 -20.48 -2.61
C ASP A 199 4.23 -19.71 -2.64
N PRO A 200 4.93 -19.65 -3.79
CA PRO A 200 6.23 -18.95 -3.89
C PRO A 200 6.13 -17.46 -3.54
N ASP A 201 4.97 -16.84 -3.73
CA ASP A 201 4.71 -15.43 -3.43
C ASP A 201 3.99 -15.23 -2.10
N PHE A 202 3.79 -16.30 -1.31
CA PHE A 202 3.09 -16.25 -0.02
C PHE A 202 3.65 -15.16 0.89
N ALA A 203 4.98 -15.13 1.08
CA ALA A 203 5.63 -14.18 1.97
C ALA A 203 5.32 -12.71 1.60
N ALA A 204 5.24 -12.40 0.30
CA ALA A 204 4.94 -11.07 -0.17
C ALA A 204 3.44 -10.75 -0.05
N ILE A 205 2.58 -11.63 -0.54
CA ILE A 205 1.12 -11.44 -0.54
C ILE A 205 0.57 -11.38 0.88
N GLN A 206 0.93 -12.36 1.71
CA GLN A 206 0.52 -12.42 3.11
C GLN A 206 1.10 -11.24 3.90
N GLY A 207 2.36 -10.87 3.69
CA GLY A 207 2.96 -9.72 4.39
C GLY A 207 2.26 -8.39 4.08
N LEU A 208 1.85 -8.17 2.82
CA LEU A 208 1.05 -7.02 2.44
C LEU A 208 -0.37 -7.05 3.04
N ALA A 209 -0.98 -8.23 3.13
CA ALA A 209 -2.29 -8.39 3.77
C ALA A 209 -2.22 -8.15 5.29
N SER A 210 -1.21 -8.69 5.97
CA SER A 210 -0.93 -8.47 7.39
C SER A 210 -0.63 -7.00 7.69
N ALA A 211 -0.05 -6.26 6.74
CA ALA A 211 0.14 -4.81 6.82
C ALA A 211 -1.12 -3.99 6.51
N GLY A 212 -2.23 -4.63 6.12
CA GLY A 212 -3.49 -3.96 5.76
C GLY A 212 -3.45 -3.21 4.42
N LEU A 213 -2.44 -3.45 3.58
CA LEU A 213 -2.25 -2.75 2.30
C LEU A 213 -3.04 -3.42 1.16
N VAL A 214 -3.16 -4.74 1.22
CA VAL A 214 -4.02 -5.53 0.33
C VAL A 214 -5.30 -5.89 1.08
N PRO A 215 -6.50 -5.59 0.52
CA PRO A 215 -7.77 -5.96 1.13
C PRO A 215 -7.86 -7.46 1.41
N SER A 216 -8.19 -7.82 2.65
CA SER A 216 -8.27 -9.21 3.10
C SER A 216 -9.21 -9.33 4.31
N PRO A 217 -9.48 -10.55 4.82
CA PRO A 217 -10.23 -10.71 6.06
C PRO A 217 -9.53 -10.03 7.25
N LEU A 218 -8.20 -9.92 7.22
CA LEU A 218 -7.40 -9.27 8.26
C LEU A 218 -7.64 -7.75 8.33
N SER A 219 -7.98 -7.12 7.20
CA SER A 219 -8.32 -5.69 7.16
C SER A 219 -9.81 -5.43 7.43
N GLY A 220 -10.53 -6.39 8.00
CA GLY A 220 -11.97 -6.31 8.28
C GLY A 220 -12.86 -6.55 7.06
N ASN A 221 -12.31 -7.02 5.94
CA ASN A 221 -13.07 -7.33 4.73
C ASN A 221 -13.31 -8.84 4.63
N SER A 222 -14.26 -9.34 5.42
CA SER A 222 -14.57 -10.78 5.52
C SER A 222 -15.13 -11.40 4.24
N THR A 223 -15.54 -10.59 3.25
CA THR A 223 -16.06 -11.10 1.98
C THR A 223 -14.96 -11.38 0.96
N ILE A 224 -13.76 -10.80 1.13
CA ILE A 224 -12.60 -11.07 0.28
C ILE A 224 -11.78 -12.19 0.89
N VAL A 225 -12.17 -13.42 0.58
CA VAL A 225 -11.48 -14.64 1.04
C VAL A 225 -10.49 -15.20 0.03
N THR A 226 -10.41 -14.61 -1.17
CA THR A 226 -9.48 -15.00 -2.25
C THR A 226 -8.67 -13.80 -2.72
N PHE A 227 -7.38 -14.01 -2.99
CA PHE A 227 -6.48 -13.00 -3.52
C PHE A 227 -6.55 -12.94 -5.06
N ARG A 228 -6.83 -14.07 -5.73
CA ARG A 228 -6.79 -14.27 -7.19
C ARG A 228 -5.42 -13.92 -7.79
N PRO A 229 -4.37 -14.65 -7.43
CA PRO A 229 -2.99 -14.25 -7.72
C PRO A 229 -2.71 -14.03 -9.22
N ASP A 230 -3.27 -14.87 -10.09
CA ASP A 230 -2.97 -14.87 -11.53
C ASP A 230 -3.90 -13.96 -12.34
N ALA A 231 -4.89 -13.33 -11.70
CA ALA A 231 -5.74 -12.37 -12.38
C ALA A 231 -4.94 -11.08 -12.68
N PRO A 232 -5.23 -10.37 -13.80
CA PRO A 232 -4.63 -9.08 -14.07
C PRO A 232 -4.95 -8.07 -12.98
N LEU A 233 -3.97 -7.23 -12.62
CA LEU A 233 -4.18 -6.12 -11.69
C LEU A 233 -4.95 -4.99 -12.41
N THR A 234 -6.00 -4.47 -11.77
CA THR A 234 -6.77 -3.33 -12.28
C THR A 234 -6.16 -2.01 -11.83
N ARG A 235 -6.44 -0.92 -12.56
CA ARG A 235 -5.98 0.43 -12.20
C ARG A 235 -6.40 0.86 -10.80
N GLU A 236 -7.65 0.59 -10.41
CA GLU A 236 -8.15 0.97 -9.09
C GLU A 236 -7.45 0.19 -7.95
N ASP A 237 -7.17 -1.11 -8.15
CA ASP A 237 -6.48 -1.93 -7.14
C ASP A 237 -5.01 -1.51 -7.01
N LEU A 238 -4.35 -1.20 -8.14
CA LEU A 238 -3.00 -0.63 -8.12
C LEU A 238 -2.93 0.61 -7.24
N ILE A 239 -3.86 1.55 -7.42
CA ILE A 239 -3.86 2.82 -6.67
C ILE A 239 -4.22 2.55 -5.21
N LEU A 240 -5.20 1.69 -4.96
CA LEU A 240 -5.60 1.30 -3.60
C LEU A 240 -4.42 0.71 -2.80
N TRP A 241 -3.59 -0.14 -3.42
CA TRP A 241 -2.47 -0.78 -2.73
C TRP A 241 -1.25 0.14 -2.60
N LYS A 242 -1.01 0.99 -3.61
CA LYS A 242 0.17 1.85 -3.64
C LYS A 242 0.04 3.10 -2.76
N THR A 243 -1.07 3.82 -2.85
CA THR A 243 -1.20 5.15 -2.23
C THR A 243 -0.94 5.16 -0.70
N PRO A 244 -1.36 4.16 0.09
CA PRO A 244 -1.01 4.12 1.53
C PRO A 244 0.49 4.15 1.81
N LEU A 245 1.32 3.55 0.94
CA LEU A 245 2.77 3.55 1.07
C LEU A 245 3.40 4.90 0.72
N ASP A 246 2.73 5.71 -0.08
CA ASP A 246 3.15 7.08 -0.36
C ASP A 246 2.84 8.01 0.81
N LEU A 247 1.64 7.90 1.38
CA LEU A 247 1.21 8.79 2.44
C LEU A 247 1.78 8.44 3.82
N ARG A 248 2.13 7.17 4.05
CA ARG A 248 2.58 6.64 5.35
C ARG A 248 1.60 6.92 6.50
N ARG A 249 0.31 7.03 6.15
CA ARG A 249 -0.81 7.26 7.09
C ARG A 249 -2.09 6.71 6.50
N SER A 250 -3.13 6.65 7.34
CA SER A 250 -4.48 6.28 6.90
C SER A 250 -4.95 7.16 5.76
N LEU A 251 -5.57 6.54 4.75
CA LEU A 251 -6.22 7.25 3.65
C LEU A 251 -7.35 8.15 4.19
N PRO A 252 -7.53 9.36 3.64
CA PRO A 252 -8.65 10.21 4.01
C PRO A 252 -9.98 9.56 3.62
N ASN A 253 -11.08 10.05 4.20
CA ASN A 253 -12.40 9.74 3.65
C ASN A 253 -12.54 10.39 2.27
N ALA A 254 -13.30 9.74 1.38
CA ALA A 254 -13.61 10.26 0.07
C ALA A 254 -15.07 9.97 -0.27
N THR A 255 -15.66 10.85 -1.07
CA THR A 255 -16.94 10.62 -1.75
C THR A 255 -16.71 10.59 -3.25
N LEU A 256 -17.69 10.07 -3.99
CA LEU A 256 -17.68 10.07 -5.44
C LEU A 256 -17.52 11.50 -5.99
N GLU A 257 -18.27 12.46 -5.43
CA GLU A 257 -18.26 13.86 -5.85
C GLU A 257 -16.89 14.49 -5.64
N ALA A 258 -16.22 14.19 -4.52
CA ALA A 258 -14.88 14.69 -4.25
C ALA A 258 -13.87 14.20 -5.30
N VAL A 259 -13.95 12.92 -5.69
CA VAL A 259 -13.10 12.37 -6.77
C VAL A 259 -13.41 13.03 -8.11
N GLN A 260 -14.69 13.20 -8.46
CA GLN A 260 -15.11 13.86 -9.70
C GLN A 260 -14.63 15.30 -9.80
N GLN A 261 -14.77 16.09 -8.73
CA GLN A 261 -14.35 17.49 -8.73
C GLN A 261 -12.83 17.64 -8.77
N THR A 262 -12.10 16.72 -8.14
CA THR A 262 -10.64 16.79 -8.03
C THR A 262 -9.95 16.30 -9.31
N TRP A 263 -10.37 15.14 -9.84
CA TRP A 263 -9.73 14.52 -10.99
C TRP A 263 -10.43 14.80 -12.33
N GLY A 264 -11.71 15.16 -12.32
CA GLY A 264 -12.49 15.35 -13.55
C GLY A 264 -12.80 14.06 -14.32
N PHE A 265 -12.69 12.88 -13.68
CA PHE A 265 -12.97 11.61 -14.35
C PHE A 265 -14.45 11.45 -14.69
N GLN A 266 -14.73 11.21 -15.97
CA GLN A 266 -16.09 10.98 -16.47
C GLN A 266 -16.68 9.65 -15.96
N ASP A 267 -15.82 8.69 -15.63
CA ASP A 267 -16.15 7.34 -15.16
C ASP A 267 -15.86 7.13 -13.66
N ALA A 268 -15.79 8.21 -12.87
CA ALA A 268 -15.53 8.13 -11.43
C ALA A 268 -16.54 7.22 -10.69
N ALA A 269 -17.78 7.14 -11.17
CA ALA A 269 -18.83 6.30 -10.58
C ALA A 269 -18.54 4.80 -10.72
N SER A 270 -17.63 4.40 -11.62
CA SER A 270 -17.19 3.02 -11.81
C SER A 270 -16.03 2.61 -10.89
N ILE A 271 -15.44 3.56 -10.15
CA ILE A 271 -14.36 3.29 -9.20
C ILE A 271 -14.93 2.59 -7.97
N ASP A 272 -14.32 1.49 -7.56
CA ASP A 272 -14.68 0.82 -6.30
C ASP A 272 -14.69 1.84 -5.14
N PRO A 273 -15.76 1.92 -4.33
CA PRO A 273 -15.83 2.87 -3.22
C PRO A 273 -14.63 2.84 -2.27
N ARG A 274 -13.97 1.68 -2.13
CA ARG A 274 -12.76 1.52 -1.32
C ARG A 274 -11.53 2.13 -1.98
N ALA A 275 -11.48 2.16 -3.30
CA ALA A 275 -10.40 2.78 -4.07
C ALA A 275 -10.57 4.31 -4.19
N GLN A 276 -11.78 4.86 -4.06
CA GLN A 276 -12.03 6.31 -4.17
C GLN A 276 -11.15 7.15 -3.22
N ARG A 277 -10.91 6.68 -1.99
CA ARG A 277 -10.00 7.32 -1.02
C ARG A 277 -8.55 7.34 -1.47
N ALA A 278 -8.08 6.27 -2.11
CA ALA A 278 -6.73 6.18 -2.62
C ALA A 278 -6.57 7.05 -3.87
N VAL A 279 -7.56 7.05 -4.76
CA VAL A 279 -7.61 7.91 -5.95
C VAL A 279 -7.62 9.38 -5.55
N LEU A 280 -8.48 9.78 -4.60
CA LEU A 280 -8.53 11.16 -4.13
C LEU A 280 -7.20 11.60 -3.52
N ALA A 281 -6.59 10.76 -2.69
CA ALA A 281 -5.34 11.09 -2.03
C ALA A 281 -4.14 11.11 -2.99
N ASP A 282 -4.13 10.28 -4.03
CA ASP A 282 -3.09 10.27 -5.06
C ASP A 282 -2.93 11.64 -5.74
N PHE A 283 -4.03 12.39 -5.91
CA PHE A 283 -4.01 13.74 -6.48
C PHE A 283 -3.14 14.72 -5.67
N GLN A 284 -3.06 14.53 -4.35
CA GLN A 284 -2.30 15.43 -3.47
C GLN A 284 -0.80 15.39 -3.75
N ASN A 285 -0.32 14.34 -4.42
CA ASN A 285 1.07 14.24 -4.86
C ASN A 285 1.35 15.00 -6.18
N ALA A 286 0.37 15.73 -6.73
CA ALA A 286 0.50 16.56 -7.92
C ALA A 286 1.17 15.81 -9.09
N ASP A 287 2.29 16.30 -9.61
CA ASP A 287 2.99 15.68 -10.74
C ASP A 287 3.68 14.35 -10.39
N LEU A 288 3.87 14.07 -9.09
CA LEU A 288 4.32 12.77 -8.60
C LEU A 288 3.19 11.77 -8.33
N SER A 289 1.94 12.15 -8.59
CA SER A 289 0.79 11.21 -8.49
C SER A 289 1.04 9.96 -9.33
N ASN A 290 0.65 8.81 -8.79
CA ASN A 290 0.80 7.52 -9.46
C ASN A 290 -0.03 7.49 -10.76
N ILE A 291 -1.23 8.08 -10.75
CA ILE A 291 -2.10 8.14 -11.93
C ILE A 291 -1.45 8.92 -13.07
N ARG A 292 -0.94 10.15 -12.83
CA ARG A 292 -0.34 10.95 -13.92
C ARG A 292 0.92 10.31 -14.46
N ARG A 293 1.76 9.77 -13.58
CA ARG A 293 3.02 9.14 -13.95
C ARG A 293 2.85 7.86 -14.75
N ALA A 294 1.86 7.04 -14.41
CA ALA A 294 1.62 5.78 -15.10
C ALA A 294 0.78 5.96 -16.37
N PHE A 295 -0.26 6.80 -16.30
CA PHE A 295 -1.33 6.82 -17.28
C PHE A 295 -1.38 8.10 -18.11
N GLY A 296 -0.53 9.08 -17.79
CA GLY A 296 -0.53 10.39 -18.41
C GLY A 296 -1.79 11.20 -18.11
N TYR A 297 -2.05 12.21 -18.95
CA TYR A 297 -3.29 12.95 -18.92
C TYR A 297 -4.46 12.05 -19.37
N THR A 298 -5.48 11.90 -18.52
CA THR A 298 -6.70 11.18 -18.87
C THR A 298 -7.92 11.81 -18.19
N THR A 299 -9.04 11.84 -18.91
CA THR A 299 -10.36 12.18 -18.38
C THR A 299 -11.22 10.93 -18.12
N LEU A 300 -10.70 9.74 -18.44
CA LEU A 300 -11.30 8.44 -18.16
C LEU A 300 -10.29 7.61 -17.36
N PHE A 301 -10.59 7.34 -16.10
CA PHE A 301 -9.68 6.57 -15.25
C PHE A 301 -9.60 5.11 -15.70
N GLN A 302 -10.72 4.56 -16.17
CA GLN A 302 -10.92 3.17 -16.57
C GLN A 302 -10.55 2.22 -15.42
N PRO A 303 -11.28 2.27 -14.28
CA PRO A 303 -10.87 1.61 -13.03
C PRO A 303 -10.62 0.11 -13.16
N LYS A 304 -11.33 -0.58 -14.07
CA LYS A 304 -11.20 -2.03 -14.30
C LYS A 304 -10.20 -2.41 -15.39
N LYS A 305 -9.57 -1.44 -16.05
CA LYS A 305 -8.58 -1.71 -17.10
C LYS A 305 -7.36 -2.40 -16.48
N PRO A 306 -6.85 -3.50 -17.09
CA PRO A 306 -5.61 -4.11 -16.68
C PRO A 306 -4.42 -3.15 -16.80
N VAL A 307 -3.55 -3.16 -15.79
CA VAL A 307 -2.30 -2.40 -15.76
C VAL A 307 -1.20 -3.18 -16.48
N THR A 308 -0.43 -2.52 -17.33
CA THR A 308 0.74 -3.11 -17.99
C THR A 308 1.97 -3.12 -17.07
N ARG A 309 2.95 -3.99 -17.34
CA ARG A 309 4.22 -4.03 -16.58
C ARG A 309 4.96 -2.69 -16.59
N ALA A 310 4.95 -1.96 -17.71
CA ALA A 310 5.56 -0.64 -17.79
C ALA A 310 4.84 0.40 -16.90
N GLU A 311 3.51 0.43 -16.92
CA GLU A 311 2.72 1.31 -16.03
C GLU A 311 2.96 0.97 -14.55
N ALA A 312 3.01 -0.32 -14.20
CA ALA A 312 3.31 -0.76 -12.85
C ALA A 312 4.71 -0.33 -12.38
N ALA A 313 5.73 -0.45 -13.24
CA ALA A 313 7.07 0.04 -12.96
C ALA A 313 7.07 1.56 -12.72
N ALA A 314 6.35 2.33 -13.56
CA ALA A 314 6.24 3.77 -13.40
C ALA A 314 5.71 4.17 -12.02
N VAL A 315 4.71 3.46 -11.50
CA VAL A 315 4.11 3.67 -10.17
C VAL A 315 5.11 3.37 -9.05
N LEU A 316 5.82 2.25 -9.16
CA LEU A 316 6.76 1.78 -8.14
C LEU A 316 8.08 2.56 -8.11
N TRP A 317 8.37 3.35 -9.14
CA TRP A 317 9.62 4.11 -9.23
C TRP A 317 9.81 5.16 -8.11
N PHE A 318 8.75 5.56 -7.41
CA PHE A 318 8.82 6.57 -6.35
C PHE A 318 7.85 6.22 -5.24
N PHE A 319 8.30 6.40 -4.01
CA PHE A 319 7.49 6.26 -2.80
C PHE A 319 7.60 7.51 -1.93
N GLY A 320 6.45 8.01 -1.52
CA GLY A 320 6.34 9.16 -0.61
C GLY A 320 5.46 10.26 -1.16
N THR A 321 5.52 11.42 -0.53
CA THR A 321 4.81 12.63 -0.98
C THR A 321 5.79 13.63 -1.59
N GLN A 322 5.25 14.68 -2.22
CA GLN A 322 6.10 15.78 -2.71
C GLN A 322 6.97 16.35 -1.59
N GLY A 323 8.29 16.41 -1.83
CA GLY A 323 9.29 16.89 -0.88
C GLY A 323 9.63 15.92 0.27
N ASN A 324 8.94 14.79 0.38
CA ASN A 324 9.19 13.77 1.40
C ASN A 324 8.95 12.36 0.81
N GLY A 325 9.83 11.97 -0.09
CA GLY A 325 9.81 10.67 -0.74
C GLY A 325 11.16 10.34 -1.37
N LEU A 326 11.27 9.16 -1.95
CA LEU A 326 12.49 8.65 -2.55
C LEU A 326 12.16 7.86 -3.82
N SER A 327 12.92 8.14 -4.88
CA SER A 327 12.87 7.39 -6.13
C SER A 327 13.79 6.17 -6.11
N ALA A 328 13.54 5.23 -7.01
CA ALA A 328 14.40 4.09 -7.25
C ALA A 328 15.83 4.52 -7.62
N ARG A 329 15.94 5.60 -8.41
CA ARG A 329 17.23 6.18 -8.80
C ARG A 329 18.02 6.70 -7.61
N GLU A 330 17.39 7.51 -6.76
CA GLU A 330 18.03 8.06 -5.56
C GLU A 330 18.41 6.94 -4.58
N ALA A 331 17.56 5.94 -4.40
CA ALA A 331 17.90 4.76 -3.59
C ALA A 331 19.12 3.99 -4.15
N GLY A 332 19.18 3.82 -5.47
CA GLY A 332 20.32 3.21 -6.16
C GLY A 332 21.63 3.97 -5.92
N GLN A 333 21.58 5.31 -5.96
CA GLN A 333 22.72 6.18 -5.68
C GLN A 333 23.18 6.07 -4.22
N GLN A 334 22.24 6.11 -3.27
CA GLN A 334 22.55 5.96 -1.83
C GLN A 334 23.23 4.62 -1.50
N ALA A 335 22.92 3.55 -2.26
CA ALA A 335 23.55 2.25 -2.07
C ALA A 335 25.01 2.19 -2.60
N THR A 336 25.45 3.16 -3.39
CA THR A 336 26.78 3.22 -4.01
C THR A 336 27.73 4.23 -3.37
N GLU A 337 27.22 5.17 -2.59
CA GLU A 337 28.08 6.08 -1.83
C GLU A 337 28.71 5.35 -0.64
N PRO A 338 30.05 5.29 -0.54
CA PRO A 338 30.69 4.80 0.68
C PRO A 338 30.30 5.74 1.82
N THR A 339 29.96 5.17 2.99
CA THR A 339 29.76 5.92 4.24
C THR A 339 31.08 6.55 4.68
N SER A 340 31.53 7.59 3.98
CA SER A 340 32.66 8.41 4.36
C SER A 340 32.11 9.72 4.90
N SER A 341 31.92 9.78 6.23
CA SER A 341 32.17 10.94 7.10
C SER A 341 31.42 10.78 8.43
N GLN A 342 32.05 10.12 9.41
CA GLN A 342 31.90 10.45 10.83
C GLN A 342 33.00 9.76 11.66
N THR A 343 34.27 10.01 11.33
CA THR A 343 35.39 9.82 12.27
C THR A 343 36.54 10.73 11.86
N ALA A 344 36.53 11.99 12.33
CA ALA A 344 37.73 12.81 12.51
C ALA A 344 37.32 14.18 13.05
N GLU A 345 37.13 14.30 14.37
CA GLU A 345 37.59 15.45 15.17
C GLU A 345 37.20 15.24 16.63
N GLN A 346 38.01 14.45 17.34
CA GLN A 346 38.33 14.71 18.74
C GLN A 346 39.57 13.90 19.12
N VAL A 347 40.70 14.29 18.52
CA VAL A 347 42.02 14.06 19.10
C VAL A 347 42.80 15.36 18.93
N GLY A 348 43.07 16.03 20.06
CA GLY A 348 44.09 17.07 20.17
C GLY A 348 43.56 18.44 20.59
N GLY A 349 43.74 18.81 21.86
CA GLY A 349 43.47 20.18 22.30
C GLY A 349 43.56 20.49 23.79
N GLN A 350 44.72 20.18 24.39
CA GLN A 350 45.28 20.67 25.66
C GLN A 350 44.68 20.23 27.00
#